data_AF-A0A950Q6E4-F1
#
_entry.id   AF-A0A950Q6E4-F1
#
_cell.length_a   1.000
_cell.length_b   1.000
_cell.length_c   1.000
_cell.angle_alpha   90.00
_cell.angle_beta   90.00
_cell.angle_gamma   90.00
#
_symmetry.space_group_name_H-M   'P 1'
#
loop_
_entity.id
_entity.type
_entity.pdbx_description
1 polymer ?
#
loop_
_entity_poly.entity_id
_entity_poly.type
_entity_poly.pdbx_seq_one_letter_code
_entity_poly.pdbx_strand_id
1 'polypeptide(L)'
;MRKAFAAVAALLLLAGCESYGDLTSDAFDPGSASMERFTMDSAQCQAAAEVPRNYEIRGIAGTHVERHEIFNRAYTRCMAQLGYARRGLTPYVPYNVDPFPG
;
A
#
# COMPACT_ATOMS: atom_id res chain seq x y z
N MET A 1 8.66 20.34 -31.32
CA MET A 1 7.60 19.31 -31.11
C MET A 1 8.11 18.00 -30.52
N ARG A 2 9.20 17.37 -31.04
CA ARG A 2 9.77 16.13 -30.46
C ARG A 2 10.16 16.21 -28.97
N LYS A 3 10.70 17.34 -28.52
CA LYS A 3 11.12 17.55 -27.11
C LYS A 3 9.94 17.59 -26.12
N ALA A 4 8.79 18.11 -26.55
CA ALA A 4 7.58 18.15 -25.72
C ALA A 4 6.96 16.76 -25.55
N PHE A 5 6.97 15.94 -26.60
CA PHE A 5 6.51 14.56 -26.54
C PHE A 5 7.39 13.68 -25.63
N ALA A 6 8.71 13.89 -25.67
CA ALA A 6 9.63 13.19 -24.78
C ALA A 6 9.43 13.57 -23.30
N ALA A 7 9.15 14.84 -23.01
CA ALA A 7 8.88 15.30 -21.65
C ALA A 7 7.57 14.72 -21.08
N VAL A 8 6.51 14.66 -21.90
CA VAL A 8 5.24 14.04 -21.50
C VAL A 8 5.39 12.53 -21.30
N ALA A 9 6.12 11.83 -22.17
CA ALA A 9 6.39 10.40 -22.01
C ALA A 9 7.22 10.11 -20.73
N ALA A 10 8.21 10.96 -20.41
CA ALA A 10 8.98 10.83 -19.18
C ALA A 10 8.12 11.05 -17.92
N LEU A 11 7.23 12.05 -17.92
CA LEU A 11 6.29 12.29 -16.81
C LEU A 11 5.33 11.14 -16.59
N LEU A 12 4.82 10.51 -17.66
CA LEU A 12 3.95 9.34 -17.57
C LEU A 12 4.69 8.10 -17.03
N LEU A 13 5.96 7.91 -17.41
CA LEU A 13 6.79 6.82 -16.88
C LEU A 13 7.14 7.03 -15.39
N LEU A 14 7.36 8.28 -14.96
CA LEU A 14 7.60 8.63 -13.56
C LEU A 14 6.36 8.45 -12.69
N ALA A 15 5.17 8.79 -13.21
CA ALA A 15 3.90 8.59 -12.51
C ALA A 15 3.57 7.10 -12.26
N GLY A 16 4.06 6.19 -13.11
CA GLY A 16 3.84 4.74 -12.95
C GLY A 16 4.67 4.09 -11.83
N CYS A 17 5.76 4.71 -11.37
CA CYS A 17 6.64 4.12 -10.36
C CYS A 17 6.11 4.23 -8.93
N GLU A 18 5.29 5.23 -8.61
CA GLU A 18 4.82 5.44 -7.23
C GLU A 18 3.72 4.45 -6.80
N SER A 19 3.12 3.72 -7.74
CA SER A 19 1.97 2.84 -7.48
C SER A 19 2.34 1.40 -7.09
N TYR A 20 3.61 1.01 -7.10
CA TYR A 20 4.02 -0.40 -6.99
C TYR A 20 4.67 -0.79 -5.65
N GLY A 21 4.67 0.10 -4.66
CA GLY A 21 5.34 -0.12 -3.36
C GLY A 21 4.42 -0.66 -2.27
N ASP A 22 5.01 -1.43 -1.35
CA ASP A 22 4.40 -1.69 -0.03
C ASP A 22 4.33 -0.37 0.77
N LEU A 23 3.23 -0.16 1.48
CA LEU A 23 3.01 1.01 2.32
C LEU A 23 3.92 0.97 3.53
N THR A 24 4.41 2.16 3.91
CA THR A 24 5.21 2.38 5.11
C THR A 24 4.52 3.39 6.02
N SER A 25 5.14 3.67 7.17
CA SER A 25 4.74 4.73 8.10
C SER A 25 4.58 6.09 7.43
N ASP A 26 5.29 6.35 6.32
CA ASP A 26 5.25 7.65 5.63
C ASP A 26 3.87 7.97 5.05
N ALA A 27 3.08 6.93 4.76
CA ALA A 27 1.72 7.04 4.29
C ALA A 27 0.70 7.38 5.40
N PHE A 28 1.12 7.45 6.67
CA PHE A 28 0.24 7.63 7.82
C PHE A 28 0.64 8.84 8.66
N ASP A 29 -0.36 9.47 9.28
CA ASP A 29 -0.18 10.56 10.22
C ASP A 29 -0.06 10.00 11.65
N PRO A 30 1.04 10.28 12.38
CA PRO A 30 1.17 9.93 13.78
C PRO A 30 0.12 10.60 14.70
N GLY A 31 -0.50 11.70 14.25
CA GLY A 31 -1.49 12.43 15.04
C GLY A 31 -0.92 12.90 16.38
N SER A 32 -1.51 12.44 17.48
CA SER A 32 -1.07 12.77 18.85
C SER A 32 -0.09 11.74 19.45
N ALA A 33 0.24 10.66 18.75
CA ALA A 33 1.17 9.66 19.26
C ALA A 33 2.60 10.20 19.27
N SER A 34 3.42 9.74 20.23
CA SER A 34 4.86 10.00 20.16
C SER A 34 5.45 9.29 18.94
N MET A 35 6.51 9.87 18.36
CA MET A 35 7.19 9.26 17.20
C MET A 35 7.72 7.86 17.50
N GLU A 36 8.17 7.62 18.74
CA GLU A 36 8.60 6.30 19.20
C GLU A 36 7.44 5.29 19.16
N ARG A 37 6.29 5.66 19.73
CA ARG A 37 5.11 4.79 19.74
C ARG A 37 4.61 4.51 18.33
N PHE A 38 4.53 5.55 17.49
CA PHE A 38 4.14 5.42 16.09
C PHE A 38 5.06 4.49 15.30
N THR A 39 6.38 4.58 15.53
CA THR A 39 7.36 3.72 14.86
C THR A 39 7.19 2.26 15.29
N MET A 40 7.01 2.00 16.59
CA MET A 40 6.77 0.64 17.10
C MET A 40 5.46 0.06 16.55
N ASP A 41 4.39 0.83 16.57
CA ASP A 41 3.08 0.42 16.06
C ASP A 41 3.13 0.11 14.56
N SER A 42 3.82 0.96 13.78
CA SER A 42 4.06 0.72 12.36
C SER A 42 4.84 -0.57 12.13
N ALA A 43 5.93 -0.81 12.87
CA ALA A 43 6.71 -2.03 12.74
C ALA A 43 5.88 -3.29 13.08
N GLN A 44 5.04 -3.21 14.12
CA GLN A 44 4.13 -4.28 14.49
C GLN A 44 3.11 -4.55 13.38
N CYS A 45 2.52 -3.50 12.80
CA CYS A 45 1.58 -3.63 11.70
C CYS A 45 2.23 -4.20 10.42
N GLN A 46 3.49 -3.85 10.13
CA GLN A 46 4.23 -4.45 9.02
C GLN A 46 4.42 -5.95 9.23
N ALA A 47 4.87 -6.36 10.43
CA ALA A 47 5.03 -7.78 10.76
C ALA A 47 3.70 -8.55 10.70
N ALA A 48 2.58 -7.92 11.10
CA ALA A 48 1.25 -8.53 10.97
C ALA A 48 0.79 -8.67 9.51
N ALA A 49 1.13 -7.71 8.65
CA ALA A 49 0.78 -7.72 7.22
C ALA A 49 1.58 -8.75 6.40
N GLU A 50 2.76 -9.15 6.87
CA GLU A 50 3.54 -10.27 6.32
C GLU A 50 2.82 -11.62 6.39
N VAL A 51 2.04 -11.85 7.45
CA VAL A 51 1.35 -13.14 7.67
C VAL A 51 0.37 -13.47 6.55
N PRO A 52 -0.63 -12.64 6.21
CA PRO A 52 -1.54 -12.93 5.10
C PRO A 52 -0.81 -12.97 3.77
N ARG A 53 0.18 -12.09 3.53
CA ARG A 53 1.00 -12.11 2.31
C ARG A 53 1.69 -13.46 2.10
N ASN A 54 2.19 -14.08 3.16
CA ASN A 54 2.89 -15.35 3.10
C ASN A 54 1.95 -16.57 3.15
N TYR A 55 0.78 -16.46 3.79
CA TYR A 55 -0.15 -17.58 3.95
C TYR A 55 -1.15 -17.70 2.79
N GLU A 56 -1.75 -16.60 2.33
CA GLU A 56 -2.73 -16.60 1.23
C GLU A 56 -2.09 -16.98 -0.12
N ILE A 57 -0.79 -16.75 -0.27
CA ILE A 57 -0.04 -16.99 -1.52
C ILE A 57 0.60 -18.38 -1.59
N ARG A 58 0.64 -19.12 -0.47
CA ARG A 58 1.22 -20.48 -0.47
C ARG A 58 0.45 -21.50 -1.33
N GLY A 59 -0.72 -21.16 -1.85
CA GLY A 59 -1.53 -22.03 -2.73
C GLY A 59 -1.74 -21.56 -4.16
N ILE A 60 -1.55 -20.27 -4.45
CA ILE A 60 -1.75 -19.66 -5.77
C ILE A 60 -0.54 -18.75 -5.99
N ALA A 61 0.18 -18.92 -7.09
CA ALA A 61 1.29 -18.03 -7.44
C ALA A 61 0.75 -16.60 -7.66
N GLY A 62 0.61 -15.84 -6.57
CA GLY A 62 0.17 -14.47 -6.60
C GLY A 62 1.20 -13.62 -7.34
N THR A 63 0.73 -12.91 -8.36
CA THR A 63 1.49 -11.89 -9.06
C THR A 63 2.07 -10.90 -8.05
N HIS A 64 3.19 -10.25 -8.40
CA HIS A 64 3.80 -9.24 -7.51
C HIS A 64 2.76 -8.19 -7.05
N VAL A 65 1.85 -7.79 -7.94
CA VAL A 65 0.74 -6.86 -7.65
C VAL A 65 -0.15 -7.37 -6.51
N GLU A 66 -0.63 -8.61 -6.60
CA GLU A 66 -1.52 -9.18 -5.58
C GLU A 66 -0.83 -9.24 -4.20
N ARG A 67 0.48 -9.49 -4.17
CA ARG A 67 1.24 -9.51 -2.91
C ARG A 67 1.28 -8.14 -2.25
N HIS A 68 1.54 -7.11 -3.05
CA HIS A 68 1.54 -5.72 -2.59
C HIS A 68 0.15 -5.31 -2.11
N GLU A 69 -0.91 -5.71 -2.81
CA GLU A 69 -2.28 -5.41 -2.41
C GLU A 69 -2.69 -6.08 -1.10
N ILE A 70 -2.36 -7.37 -0.91
CA ILE A 70 -2.62 -8.10 0.33
C ILE A 70 -1.90 -7.43 1.49
N PHE A 71 -0.61 -7.12 1.32
CA PHE A 71 0.18 -6.43 2.32
C PHE A 71 -0.42 -5.05 2.66
N ASN A 72 -0.65 -4.21 1.65
CA ASN A 72 -1.12 -2.84 1.83
C ASN A 72 -2.49 -2.78 2.49
N ARG A 73 -3.37 -3.73 2.17
CA ARG A 73 -4.69 -3.87 2.78
C ARG A 73 -4.58 -4.26 4.26
N ALA A 74 -3.75 -5.25 4.58
CA ALA A 74 -3.54 -5.70 5.96
C ALA A 74 -2.88 -4.60 6.82
N TYR A 75 -1.84 -3.96 6.29
CA TYR A 75 -1.13 -2.88 6.95
C TYR A 75 -2.04 -1.67 7.22
N THR A 76 -2.80 -1.23 6.22
CA THR A 76 -3.76 -0.12 6.36
C THR A 76 -4.82 -0.42 7.41
N ARG A 77 -5.36 -1.64 7.43
CA ARG A 77 -6.35 -2.06 8.42
C ARG A 77 -5.77 -2.00 9.84
N CYS A 78 -4.55 -2.50 10.03
CA CYS A 78 -3.88 -2.47 11.33
C CYS A 78 -3.64 -1.03 11.81
N MET A 79 -3.07 -0.17 10.95
CA MET A 79 -2.83 1.23 11.30
C MET A 79 -4.13 1.99 11.63
N ALA A 80 -5.21 1.73 10.89
CA ALA A 80 -6.51 2.33 11.17
C ALA A 80 -7.12 1.85 12.51
N GLN A 81 -6.95 0.58 12.88
CA GLN A 81 -7.38 0.05 14.18
C GLN A 81 -6.63 0.70 15.35
N LEU A 82 -5.37 1.09 15.14
CA LEU A 82 -4.57 1.83 16.10
C LEU A 82 -4.86 3.34 16.12
N GLY A 83 -5.76 3.81 15.25
CA GLY A 83 -6.19 5.22 15.20
C GLY A 83 -5.35 6.12 14.29
N TYR A 84 -4.43 5.57 13.50
CA TYR A 84 -3.62 6.36 12.57
C TYR A 84 -4.37 6.63 11.27
N ALA A 85 -4.39 7.90 10.86
CA ALA A 85 -5.03 8.33 9.62
C ALA A 85 -4.06 8.21 8.44
N ARG A 86 -4.55 7.75 7.29
CA ARG A 86 -3.75 7.74 6.06
C ARG A 86 -3.65 9.14 5.48
N ARG A 87 -2.43 9.57 5.14
CA ARG A 87 -2.17 10.84 4.44
C ARG A 87 -2.61 10.71 2.98
N GLY A 88 -3.34 11.71 2.48
CA GLY A 88 -3.74 11.78 1.07
C GLY A 88 -4.77 10.72 0.67
N LEU A 89 -6.05 10.99 0.91
CA LEU A 89 -7.11 10.32 0.17
C LEU A 89 -7.16 10.91 -1.25
N THR A 90 -6.44 10.31 -2.21
CA THR A 90 -7.19 9.89 -3.41
C THR A 90 -7.96 8.65 -2.98
N PRO A 91 -9.27 8.55 -3.27
CA PRO A 91 -10.06 7.40 -2.85
C PRO A 91 -9.31 6.15 -3.30
N TYR A 92 -8.95 5.31 -2.34
CA TYR A 92 -8.72 3.92 -2.61
C TYR A 92 -9.99 3.47 -3.33
N VAL A 93 -9.95 3.36 -4.65
CA VAL A 93 -10.97 2.60 -5.37
C VAL A 93 -10.68 1.20 -4.89
N PRO A 94 -11.50 0.58 -4.03
CA PRO A 94 -11.47 -0.86 -3.99
C PRO A 94 -11.83 -1.24 -5.42
N TYR A 95 -10.86 -1.70 -6.20
CA TYR A 95 -11.24 -2.53 -7.32
C TYR A 95 -12.01 -3.65 -6.64
N ASN A 96 -13.31 -3.61 -6.86
CA ASN A 96 -14.24 -4.66 -6.52
C ASN A 96 -13.86 -5.81 -7.47
N VAL A 97 -12.69 -6.40 -7.23
CA VAL A 97 -12.37 -7.72 -7.70
C VAL A 97 -12.87 -8.60 -6.57
N ASP A 98 -14.16 -8.90 -6.63
CA ASP A 98 -14.55 -10.26 -6.32
C ASP A 98 -13.58 -11.16 -7.09
N PRO A 99 -12.71 -11.95 -6.44
CA PRO A 99 -11.89 -12.91 -7.17
C PRO A 99 -12.76 -14.04 -7.76
N PHE A 100 -14.06 -14.08 -7.42
CA PHE A 100 -15.01 -15.09 -7.85
C PHE A 100 -16.41 -14.48 -8.10
N PRO A 101 -16.79 -14.25 -9.37
CA PRO A 101 -18.17 -14.46 -9.77
C PRO A 101 -18.33 -15.97 -10.02
N GLY A 102 -18.70 -16.72 -8.98
CA GLY A 102 -18.91 -18.16 -9.03
C GLY A 102 -19.45 -18.72 -7.73
#